data_AF-A0AAP4Q0M0-F1
#
_entry.id   AF-A0AAP4Q0M0-F1
#
_cell.length_a   1.000
_cell.length_b   1.000
_cell.length_c   1.000
_cell.angle_alpha   90.00
_cell.angle_beta   90.00
_cell.angle_gamma   90.00
#
_symmetry.space_group_name_H-M   'P 1'
#
loop_
_entity.id
_entity.type
_entity.pdbx_description
1 polymer ?
#
loop_
_entity_poly.entity_id
_entity_poly.type
_entity_poly.pdbx_seq_one_letter_code
_entity_poly.pdbx_strand_id
1 'polypeptide(L)'
;MGLFSSREYAGTLVWEELDNVGGGRPQYVARAKVFGGWLISSIANASLGGSGITFIPDPNHEWLPTKKTDDEEKRVPKNAEEEKRMKLEEEWNKRHKKS
;
A
#
# COMPACT_ATOMS: atom_id res chain seq x y z
N MET A 1 22.53 -6.10 12.17
CA MET A 1 21.82 -6.83 11.10
C MET A 1 20.33 -6.79 11.40
N GLY A 2 19.51 -6.26 10.47
CA GLY A 2 18.04 -6.12 10.59
C GLY A 2 17.58 -4.66 10.58
N LEU A 3 17.95 -3.88 9.55
CA LEU A 3 17.13 -3.59 8.36
C LEU A 3 15.78 -2.96 8.72
N PHE A 4 15.81 -1.64 8.85
CA PHE A 4 14.66 -0.75 8.73
C PHE A 4 13.87 -1.13 7.47
N SER A 5 12.67 -1.69 7.62
CA SER A 5 11.74 -1.76 6.50
C SER A 5 11.41 -0.32 6.10
N SER A 6 11.52 -0.06 4.79
CA SER A 6 11.74 1.26 4.25
C SER A 6 10.52 2.18 4.40
N ARG A 7 10.80 3.44 4.73
CA ARG A 7 9.87 4.59 4.68
C ARG A 7 9.38 4.94 3.26
N GLU A 8 9.54 4.06 2.27
CA GLU A 8 9.57 4.42 0.84
C GLU A 8 8.20 4.63 0.17
N TYR A 9 7.08 4.41 0.85
CA TYR A 9 5.76 4.45 0.19
C TYR A 9 4.70 5.32 0.89
N ALA A 10 5.08 6.16 1.85
CA ALA A 10 4.17 7.19 2.38
C ALA A 10 4.11 8.37 1.40
N GLY A 11 3.03 8.47 0.62
CA GLY A 11 2.82 9.55 -0.36
C GLY A 11 3.05 9.16 -1.83
N THR A 12 3.23 7.86 -2.13
CA THR A 12 3.40 7.38 -3.51
C THR A 12 2.06 7.32 -4.25
N LEU A 13 2.03 7.86 -5.47
CA LEU A 13 0.91 7.68 -6.40
C LEU A 13 1.17 6.44 -7.26
N VAL A 14 0.26 5.49 -7.22
CA VAL A 14 0.25 4.34 -8.12
C VAL A 14 -0.58 4.70 -9.35
N TRP A 15 0.06 4.78 -10.51
CA TRP A 15 -0.57 5.12 -11.77
C TRP A 15 -0.93 3.86 -12.56
N GLU A 16 -2.17 3.78 -13.00
CA GLU A 16 -2.72 2.76 -13.90
C GLU A 16 -2.88 3.36 -15.29
N GLU A 17 -2.31 2.74 -16.31
CA GLU A 17 -2.49 3.15 -17.70
C GLU A 17 -3.92 2.88 -18.17
N LEU A 18 -4.46 3.79 -18.99
CA LEU A 18 -5.80 3.70 -19.56
C LEU A 18 -5.73 3.59 -21.08
N ASP A 19 -6.44 2.59 -21.62
CA ASP A 19 -6.68 2.47 -23.04
C ASP A 19 -7.61 3.57 -23.54
N ASN A 20 -7.27 4.20 -24.66
CA ASN A 20 -8.08 5.26 -25.27
C ASN A 20 -8.51 4.85 -26.67
N VAL A 21 -9.76 5.15 -27.03
CA VAL A 21 -10.31 4.90 -28.38
C VAL A 21 -10.69 6.22 -29.05
N GLY A 22 -10.55 6.30 -30.38
CA GLY A 22 -10.89 7.49 -31.18
C GLY A 22 -9.69 8.22 -31.80
N GLY A 23 -9.96 9.06 -32.81
CA GLY A 23 -8.96 9.87 -33.50
C GLY A 23 -8.57 11.11 -32.70
N GLY A 24 -7.28 11.51 -32.74
CA GLY A 24 -6.76 12.64 -31.96
C GLY A 24 -6.57 12.35 -30.46
N ARG A 25 -6.62 11.07 -30.06
CA ARG A 25 -6.41 10.65 -28.66
C ARG A 25 -5.00 11.00 -28.17
N PRO A 26 -4.83 11.32 -26.87
CA PRO A 26 -3.51 11.46 -26.28
C PRO A 26 -2.68 10.18 -26.44
N GLN A 27 -1.38 10.34 -26.60
CA GLN A 27 -0.42 9.24 -26.72
C GLN A 27 -0.36 8.40 -25.44
N TYR A 28 -0.50 9.03 -24.27
CA TYR A 28 -0.52 8.35 -22.99
C TYR A 28 -1.60 8.93 -22.10
N VAL A 29 -2.37 8.07 -21.44
CA VAL A 29 -3.31 8.46 -20.39
C VAL A 29 -3.15 7.48 -19.24
N ALA A 30 -3.08 8.01 -18.03
CA ALA A 30 -3.04 7.20 -16.82
C ALA A 30 -3.87 7.84 -15.72
N ARG A 31 -4.28 7.01 -14.76
CA ARG A 31 -5.00 7.45 -13.56
C ARG A 31 -4.33 6.98 -12.29
N ALA A 32 -4.39 7.78 -11.24
CA ALA A 32 -3.98 7.37 -9.91
C ALA A 32 -5.12 7.58 -8.92
N LYS A 33 -5.38 6.55 -8.11
CA LYS A 33 -6.40 6.63 -7.06
C LYS A 33 -5.88 7.49 -5.91
N VAL A 34 -6.63 8.51 -5.52
CA VAL A 34 -6.29 9.42 -4.43
C VAL A 34 -7.47 9.57 -3.46
N PHE A 35 -7.24 10.25 -2.33
CA PHE A 35 -8.32 10.55 -1.40
C PHE A 35 -9.41 11.37 -2.07
N GLY A 36 -10.64 10.88 -1.97
CA GLY A 36 -11.81 11.55 -2.54
C GLY A 36 -11.90 11.57 -4.07
N GLY A 37 -11.10 10.77 -4.79
CA GLY A 37 -11.26 10.69 -6.26
C GLY A 37 -10.10 10.09 -7.04
N TRP A 38 -10.00 10.48 -8.31
CA TRP A 38 -8.92 10.14 -9.22
C TRP A 38 -8.13 11.36 -9.66
N LEU A 39 -6.82 11.19 -9.83
CA LEU A 39 -6.04 12.04 -10.71
C LEU A 39 -5.93 11.37 -12.07
N ILE A 40 -6.27 12.08 -13.14
CA ILE A 40 -6.10 11.62 -14.52
C ILE A 40 -5.03 12.50 -15.16
N SER A 41 -4.00 11.88 -15.74
CA SER A 41 -2.95 12.53 -16.50
C SER A 41 -3.04 12.11 -17.96
N SER A 42 -2.90 13.06 -18.88
CA SER A 42 -2.82 12.80 -20.31
C SER A 42 -1.63 13.52 -20.93
N ILE A 43 -0.99 12.86 -21.90
CA ILE A 43 0.13 13.40 -22.67
C ILE A 43 -0.25 13.27 -24.15
N ALA A 44 -0.38 14.40 -24.83
CA ALA A 44 -0.84 14.44 -26.22
C ALA A 44 0.19 13.83 -27.17
N ASN A 45 1.44 14.31 -27.11
CA ASN A 45 2.60 13.78 -27.82
C ASN A 45 3.86 14.46 -27.26
N ALA A 46 4.94 13.69 -27.03
CA ALA A 46 6.23 14.25 -26.60
C ALA A 46 6.78 15.32 -27.56
N SER A 47 6.44 15.23 -28.84
CA SER A 47 6.91 16.14 -29.91
C SER A 47 6.07 17.40 -30.07
N LEU A 48 4.77 17.35 -29.76
CA LEU A 48 3.86 18.50 -29.92
C LEU A 48 3.81 19.38 -28.67
N GLY A 49 4.22 18.84 -27.52
CA GLY A 49 4.13 19.53 -26.24
C GLY A 49 2.68 19.66 -25.79
N GLY A 50 2.33 18.94 -24.72
CA GLY A 50 0.98 19.01 -24.16
C GLY A 50 0.79 17.92 -23.14
N SER A 51 0.81 18.29 -21.87
CA SER A 51 0.38 17.44 -20.78
C SER A 51 -0.69 18.15 -19.98
N GLY A 52 -1.69 17.38 -19.54
CA GLY A 52 -2.76 17.86 -18.68
C GLY A 52 -2.94 16.90 -17.53
N ILE A 53 -3.22 17.44 -16.35
CA ILE A 53 -3.67 16.66 -15.20
C ILE A 53 -5.02 17.23 -14.75
N THR A 54 -5.97 16.36 -14.46
CA THR A 54 -7.28 16.74 -13.93
C THR A 54 -7.66 15.87 -12.75
N PHE A 55 -8.33 16.47 -11.77
CA PHE A 55 -8.89 15.77 -10.64
C PHE A 55 -10.36 15.47 -10.89
N ILE A 56 -10.76 14.21 -10.74
CA ILE A 56 -12.14 13.76 -10.83
C ILE A 56 -12.58 13.35 -9.43
N PRO A 57 -13.52 14.08 -8.80
CA PRO A 57 -13.99 13.72 -7.47
C PRO A 57 -14.78 12.40 -7.51
N ASP A 58 -14.65 11.62 -6.46
CA ASP A 58 -15.50 10.46 -6.20
C ASP A 58 -16.90 10.95 -5.80
N PRO A 59 -17.94 10.74 -6.64
CA PRO A 59 -19.27 11.27 -6.40
C PRO A 59 -19.93 10.71 -5.14
N ASN A 60 -19.53 9.50 -4.72
CA ASN A 60 -20.10 8.84 -3.55
C ASN A 60 -19.22 9.01 -2.30
N HIS A 61 -18.06 9.68 -2.41
CA HIS A 61 -17.09 9.83 -1.32
C HIS A 61 -16.71 8.53 -0.62
N GLU A 62 -16.79 7.40 -1.33
CA GLU A 62 -16.49 6.06 -0.81
C GLU A 62 -15.00 5.88 -0.54
N TRP A 63 -14.15 6.70 -1.17
CA TRP A 63 -12.69 6.56 -1.08
C TRP A 63 -12.12 7.38 0.05
N LEU A 64 -12.41 6.88 1.25
CA LEU A 64 -11.79 7.31 2.48
C LEU A 64 -10.37 6.73 2.58
N PRO A 65 -9.45 7.43 3.24
CA PRO A 65 -8.20 6.83 3.66
C PRO A 65 -8.50 5.57 4.45
N THR A 66 -7.96 4.42 4.03
CA THR A 66 -7.79 3.32 4.95
C THR A 66 -6.91 3.85 6.07
N LYS A 67 -7.52 4.15 7.22
CA LYS A 67 -6.72 4.21 8.45
C LYS A 67 -6.02 2.87 8.48
N LYS A 68 -4.69 2.86 8.36
CA LYS A 68 -3.92 1.73 8.82
C LYS A 68 -4.27 1.65 10.30
N THR A 69 -5.25 0.81 10.63
CA THR A 69 -5.56 0.51 12.00
C THR A 69 -4.31 -0.15 12.53
N ASP A 70 -3.70 0.46 13.54
CA ASP A 70 -2.59 -0.10 14.32
C ASP A 70 -2.94 -1.48 14.95
N ASP A 71 -4.13 -2.00 14.67
CA ASP A 71 -4.67 -3.28 15.13
C ASP A 71 -4.23 -4.50 14.28
N GLU A 72 -3.72 -4.32 13.06
CA GLU A 72 -3.18 -5.46 12.28
C GLU A 72 -1.82 -5.94 12.79
N GLU A 73 -1.03 -5.09 13.47
CA GLU A 73 0.22 -5.50 14.14
C GLU A 73 -0.01 -6.34 15.42
N LYS A 74 -1.25 -6.42 15.92
CA LYS A 74 -1.58 -7.21 17.14
C LYS A 74 -2.21 -8.57 16.87
N ARG A 75 -2.34 -9.01 15.61
CA ARG A 75 -2.76 -10.38 15.30
C ARG A 75 -1.58 -11.36 15.29
N VAL A 76 -0.76 -11.36 16.33
CA VAL A 76 -0.12 -12.62 16.73
C VAL A 76 -1.23 -13.41 17.44
N PRO A 77 -1.67 -14.58 16.93
CA PRO A 77 -2.63 -15.38 17.65
C PRO A 77 -2.03 -15.68 19.03
N LYS A 78 -2.72 -15.30 20.13
CA LYS A 78 -2.26 -15.50 21.52
C LYS A 78 -1.69 -16.91 21.74
N ASN A 79 -2.29 -17.88 21.08
CA ASN A 79 -1.92 -19.30 21.11
C ASN A 79 -0.46 -19.54 20.69
N ALA A 80 0.07 -18.81 19.70
CA ALA A 80 1.45 -18.99 19.22
C ALA A 80 2.51 -18.41 20.17
N GLU A 81 2.15 -17.39 20.96
CA GLU A 81 3.04 -16.84 21.98
C GLU A 81 3.03 -17.71 23.24
N GLU A 82 1.86 -18.24 23.63
CA GLU A 82 1.72 -19.22 24.71
C GLU A 82 2.47 -20.52 24.43
N GLU A 83 2.41 -21.05 23.20
CA GLU A 83 3.20 -22.23 22.80
C GLU A 83 4.71 -21.98 22.87
N LYS A 84 5.17 -20.78 22.47
CA LYS A 84 6.59 -20.42 22.58
C LYS A 84 7.04 -20.30 24.03
N ARG A 85 6.21 -19.71 24.90
CA ARG A 85 6.47 -19.60 26.34
C ARG A 85 6.54 -20.97 27.00
N MET A 86 5.60 -21.88 26.70
CA MET A 86 5.64 -23.25 27.21
C MET A 86 6.89 -24.02 26.77
N LYS A 87 7.31 -23.89 25.50
CA LYS A 87 8.54 -24.53 25.03
C LYS A 87 9.80 -23.99 25.72
N LEU A 88 9.88 -22.67 25.91
CA LEU A 88 10.99 -22.04 26.65
C LEU A 88 11.05 -22.49 28.10
N GLU A 89 9.91 -22.62 28.75
CA GLU A 89 9.80 -23.05 30.15
C GLU A 89 10.11 -24.53 30.34
N GLU A 90 9.72 -25.39 29.39
CA GLU A 90 10.17 -26.78 29.35
C GLU A 90 11.69 -26.90 29.16
N GLU A 91 12.28 -26.14 28.24
CA GLU A 91 13.73 -26.16 28.02
C GLU A 91 14.49 -25.67 29.25
N TRP A 92 14.01 -24.60 29.89
CA TRP A 92 14.60 -24.07 31.11
C TRP A 92 14.55 -25.10 32.24
N ASN A 93 13.39 -25.74 32.44
CA ASN A 93 13.23 -26.81 33.43
C ASN A 93 14.11 -28.03 33.13
N LYS A 94 14.29 -28.41 31.86
CA LYS A 94 15.20 -29.50 31.45
C LYS A 94 16.65 -29.17 31.76
N ARG A 95 17.07 -27.91 31.59
CA ARG A 95 18.43 -27.45 31.89
C ARG A 95 18.71 -27.39 33.40
N HIS A 96 17.71 -27.06 34.20
CA HIS A 96 17.87 -26.88 35.66
C HIS A 96 17.47 -28.09 36.51
N LYS A 97 16.93 -29.18 35.93
CA LYS A 97 16.66 -30.46 36.62
C LYS A 97 17.86 -31.41 36.72
N LYS A 98 19.05 -31.03 36.24
CA LYS A 98 20.29 -31.83 36.32
C LYS A 98 21.36 -31.21 37.24
N SER A 99 20.93 -30.64 38.38
CA SER A 99 21.80 -30.42 39.54
C SER A 99 21.22 -31.10 40.76
#